data_AF-A0A3C0B7X1-F1
#
_entry.id   AF-A0A3C0B7X1-F1
#
_cell.length_a   1.000
_cell.length_b   1.000
_cell.length_c   1.000
_cell.angle_alpha   90.00
_cell.angle_beta   90.00
_cell.angle_gamma   90.00
#
_symmetry.space_group_name_H-M   'P 1'
#
loop_
_entity.id
_entity.type
_entity.pdbx_description
1 polymer ?
#
loop_
_entity_poly.entity_id
_entity_poly.type
_entity_poly.pdbx_seq_one_letter_code
_entity_poly.pdbx_strand_id
1 'polypeptide(L)'
;MKNQISTLAVVAVLLLTACNSNSRSKSWTADQEKQWKTECIQMLVDKGVTDAVAEDHCDCMYHKTSDAYTPTEAAALTIEQERELWRECDYSW
;
A
#
# COMPACT_ATOMS: atom_id res chain seq x y z
N MET A 1 -34.82 -41.14 20.00
CA MET A 1 -35.16 -39.72 19.70
C MET A 1 -34.31 -38.84 20.60
N LYS A 2 -33.57 -37.88 20.00
CA LYS A 2 -32.80 -36.78 20.62
C LYS A 2 -31.57 -37.27 21.40
N ASN A 3 -30.33 -36.86 21.12
CA ASN A 3 -29.86 -35.49 20.92
C ASN A 3 -28.88 -35.38 19.75
N GLN A 4 -29.22 -34.54 18.78
CA GLN A 4 -28.27 -33.94 17.85
C GLN A 4 -27.58 -32.81 18.60
N ILE A 5 -26.30 -32.97 18.95
CA ILE A 5 -25.47 -31.86 19.38
C ILE A 5 -25.05 -31.16 18.08
N SER A 6 -25.79 -30.11 17.73
CA SER A 6 -25.46 -29.22 16.62
C SER A 6 -24.10 -28.58 16.88
N THR A 7 -23.06 -29.10 16.24
CA THR A 7 -21.70 -28.54 16.24
C THR A 7 -21.65 -27.29 15.35
N LEU A 8 -22.41 -26.27 15.73
CA LEU A 8 -22.47 -24.94 15.11
C LEU A 8 -21.99 -23.95 16.17
N ALA A 9 -20.66 -23.77 16.32
CA ALA A 9 -20.05 -22.58 16.96
C ALA A 9 -18.55 -22.75 17.27
N VAL A 10 -17.66 -23.06 16.31
CA VAL A 10 -16.21 -22.87 16.59
C VAL A 10 -15.40 -22.56 15.31
N VAL A 11 -15.73 -21.52 14.53
CA VAL A 11 -14.73 -20.85 13.67
C VAL A 11 -15.19 -19.40 13.39
N ALA A 12 -15.27 -18.56 14.43
CA ALA A 12 -15.57 -17.13 14.26
C ALA A 12 -14.67 -16.27 15.16
N VAL A 13 -13.41 -16.66 15.34
CA VAL A 13 -12.44 -15.93 16.17
C VAL A 13 -11.06 -15.94 15.50
N LEU A 14 -10.91 -15.23 14.38
CA LEU A 14 -9.59 -14.92 13.77
C LEU A 14 -9.57 -13.55 13.07
N LEU A 15 -10.36 -12.56 13.53
CA LEU A 15 -10.40 -11.22 12.90
C LEU A 15 -10.22 -10.06 13.88
N LEU A 16 -9.40 -10.23 14.93
CA LEU A 16 -9.12 -9.14 15.89
C LEU A 16 -7.64 -8.96 16.22
N THR A 17 -6.72 -9.35 15.33
CA THR A 17 -5.38 -8.74 15.36
C THR A 17 -5.51 -7.32 14.81
N ALA A 18 -5.88 -6.45 15.74
CA ALA A 18 -5.90 -5.01 15.63
C ALA A 18 -4.87 -4.47 14.63
N CYS A 19 -5.33 -3.55 13.79
CA CYS A 19 -4.52 -2.58 13.07
C CYS A 19 -3.65 -1.77 14.05
N ASN A 20 -2.56 -2.36 14.53
CA ASN A 20 -1.40 -1.60 15.02
C ASN A 20 -0.48 -1.35 13.82
N SER A 21 -1.03 -0.76 12.76
CA SER A 21 -0.24 -0.25 11.65
C SER A 21 0.45 1.00 12.17
N ASN A 22 1.66 0.85 12.71
CA ASN A 22 2.50 1.97 13.07
C ASN A 22 2.99 2.62 11.77
N SER A 23 2.09 3.37 11.13
CA SER A 23 2.34 4.05 9.86
C SER A 23 3.59 4.89 9.99
N ARG A 24 4.48 4.75 9.01
CA ARG A 24 5.70 5.54 8.91
C ARG A 24 5.49 6.86 8.18
N SER A 25 4.27 7.21 7.79
CA SER A 25 3.95 8.41 7.00
C SER A 25 4.49 9.68 7.64
N LYS A 26 4.43 9.78 8.97
CA LYS A 26 4.95 10.91 9.74
C LYS A 26 6.48 11.08 9.70
N SER A 27 7.22 10.09 9.20
CA SER A 27 8.66 10.17 9.00
C SER A 27 9.05 10.82 7.67
N TRP A 28 8.08 11.09 6.80
CA TRP A 28 8.26 11.78 5.53
C TRP A 28 7.97 13.27 5.69
N THR A 29 8.83 14.12 5.13
CA THR A 29 8.55 15.55 5.01
C THR A 29 7.69 15.84 3.78
N ALA A 30 7.03 16.99 3.77
CA ALA A 30 6.27 17.44 2.59
C ALA A 30 7.15 17.57 1.33
N ASP A 31 8.42 17.95 1.49
CA ASP A 31 9.36 18.04 0.37
C ASP A 31 9.74 16.66 -0.17
N GLN A 32 9.94 15.67 0.72
CA GLN A 32 10.20 14.29 0.32
C GLN A 32 9.00 13.66 -0.38
N GLU A 33 7.79 13.90 0.12
CA GLU A 33 6.55 13.50 -0.55
C GLU A 33 6.48 14.08 -1.96
N LYS A 34 6.64 15.39 -2.07
CA LYS A 34 6.55 16.11 -3.34
C LYS A 34 7.58 15.60 -4.32
N GLN A 35 8.83 15.44 -3.89
CA GLN A 35 9.91 14.91 -4.72
C GLN A 35 9.58 13.50 -5.22
N TRP A 36 9.21 12.59 -4.31
CA TRP A 36 8.90 11.21 -4.64
C TRP A 36 7.76 11.12 -5.66
N LYS A 37 6.66 11.85 -5.43
CA LYS A 37 5.52 11.88 -6.36
C LYS A 37 5.89 12.47 -7.71
N THR A 38 6.70 13.52 -7.74
CA THR A 38 7.16 14.15 -8.99
C THR A 38 8.00 13.17 -9.82
N GLU A 39 8.93 12.46 -9.18
CA GLU A 39 9.78 11.46 -9.84
C GLU A 39 8.95 10.26 -10.34
N CYS A 40 7.99 9.79 -9.55
CA CYS A 40 7.05 8.74 -9.94
C CYS A 40 6.20 9.16 -11.16
N ILE A 41 5.60 10.35 -11.11
CA ILE A 41 4.74 10.85 -12.19
C ILE A 41 5.54 10.98 -13.48
N GLN A 42 6.72 11.60 -13.43
CA GLN A 42 7.59 11.74 -14.59
C GLN A 42 7.94 10.38 -15.20
N MET A 43 8.27 9.39 -14.35
CA MET A 43 8.60 8.03 -14.81
C MET A 43 7.44 7.32 -15.51
N LEU A 44 6.19 7.56 -15.09
CA LEU A 44 5.00 7.01 -15.76
C LEU A 44 4.66 7.77 -17.04
N VAL A 45 4.76 9.10 -17.02
CA VAL A 45 4.54 9.95 -18.19
C VAL A 45 5.53 9.64 -19.31
N ASP A 46 6.80 9.43 -18.97
CA ASP A 46 7.84 8.99 -19.93
C ASP A 46 7.53 7.64 -20.57
N LYS A 47 6.68 6.83 -19.93
CA LYS A 47 6.17 5.54 -20.43
C LYS A 47 4.83 5.66 -21.18
N GLY A 48 4.33 6.87 -21.37
CA GLY A 48 3.10 7.17 -22.12
C GLY A 48 1.83 7.15 -21.29
N VAL A 49 1.92 7.14 -19.95
CA VAL A 49 0.77 7.32 -19.06
C VAL A 49 0.38 8.80 -19.04
N THR A 50 -0.91 9.12 -19.08
CA THR A 50 -1.38 10.51 -18.98
C THR A 50 -1.15 11.07 -17.58
N ASP A 51 -0.90 12.37 -17.45
CA ASP A 51 -0.62 13.01 -16.15
C ASP A 51 -1.65 12.66 -15.06
N ALA A 52 -2.96 12.77 -15.36
CA ALA A 52 -4.02 12.47 -14.38
C ALA A 52 -3.98 11.02 -13.86
N VAL A 53 -3.73 10.07 -14.75
CA VAL A 53 -3.57 8.66 -14.38
C VAL A 53 -2.28 8.44 -13.59
N ALA A 54 -1.19 9.10 -13.99
CA ALA A 54 0.09 9.00 -13.31
C ALA A 54 0.00 9.56 -11.87
N GLU A 55 -0.68 10.69 -11.69
CA GLU A 55 -0.97 11.29 -10.38
C GLU A 55 -1.71 10.31 -9.47
N ASP A 56 -2.84 9.75 -9.93
CA ASP A 56 -3.64 8.80 -9.14
C ASP A 56 -2.82 7.55 -8.75
N HIS A 57 -2.02 7.03 -9.68
CA HIS A 57 -1.20 5.85 -9.45
C HIS A 57 -0.07 6.12 -8.44
N CYS A 58 0.64 7.25 -8.62
CA CYS A 58 1.73 7.66 -7.75
C CYS A 58 1.26 8.06 -6.36
N ASP A 59 0.05 8.61 -6.22
CA ASP A 59 -0.56 8.87 -4.92
C ASP A 59 -0.79 7.57 -4.14
N CYS A 60 -1.31 6.53 -4.79
CA CYS A 60 -1.46 5.21 -4.16
C CYS A 60 -0.11 4.61 -3.76
N MET A 61 0.86 4.62 -4.68
CA MET A 61 2.18 4.03 -4.43
C MET A 61 2.90 4.75 -3.29
N TYR A 62 2.81 6.09 -3.26
CA TYR A 62 3.36 6.89 -2.17
C TYR A 62 2.68 6.56 -0.84
N HIS A 63 1.34 6.49 -0.82
CA HIS A 63 0.61 6.18 0.41
C HIS A 63 1.03 4.84 1.01
N LYS A 64 1.08 3.77 0.18
CA LYS A 64 1.53 2.44 0.63
C LYS A 64 3.00 2.44 1.07
N THR A 65 3.87 3.12 0.34
CA THR A 65 5.31 3.22 0.67
C THR A 65 5.53 3.96 1.97
N SER A 66 4.94 5.14 2.12
CA SER A 66 5.11 5.97 3.30
C SER A 66 4.45 5.36 4.54
N ASP A 67 3.37 4.61 4.40
CA ASP A 67 2.78 3.89 5.52
C ASP A 67 3.66 2.74 6.02
N ALA A 68 4.29 2.00 5.11
CA ALA A 68 5.07 0.82 5.46
C ALA A 68 6.53 1.14 5.86
N TYR A 69 7.12 2.19 5.28
CA TYR A 69 8.57 2.43 5.36
C TYR A 69 8.90 3.90 5.64
N THR A 70 9.98 4.12 6.40
CA THR A 70 10.65 5.43 6.44
C THR A 70 11.34 5.73 5.10
N PRO A 71 11.71 7.00 4.81
CA PRO A 71 12.43 7.33 3.57
C PRO A 71 13.71 6.50 3.35
N THR A 72 14.48 6.26 4.43
CA THR A 72 15.71 5.46 4.35
C THR A 72 15.43 3.99 4.08
N GLU A 73 14.39 3.41 4.71
CA GLU A 73 13.99 2.02 4.45
C GLU A 73 13.45 1.85 3.02
N ALA A 74 12.64 2.81 2.55
CA ALA A 74 12.06 2.79 1.20
C ALA A 74 13.15 2.85 0.10
N ALA A 75 14.18 3.65 0.28
CA ALA A 75 15.29 3.76 -0.67
C ALA A 75 16.14 2.47 -0.80
N ALA A 76 15.96 1.51 0.11
CA ALA A 76 16.66 0.23 0.12
C ALA A 76 15.79 -0.93 -0.41
N LEU A 77 14.56 -0.66 -0.86
CA LEU A 77 13.69 -1.69 -1.41
C LEU A 77 14.23 -2.22 -2.73
N THR A 78 14.04 -3.52 -2.93
CA THR A 78 14.24 -4.18 -4.23
C THR A 78 13.01 -3.97 -5.11
N ILE A 79 13.20 -4.11 -6.43
CA ILE A 79 12.12 -4.00 -7.42
C ILE A 79 11.00 -5.01 -7.13
N GLU A 80 11.32 -6.21 -6.65
CA GLU A 80 10.33 -7.23 -6.28
C GLU A 80 9.49 -6.80 -5.08
N GLN A 81 10.11 -6.16 -4.08
CA GLN A 81 9.39 -5.64 -2.91
C GLN A 81 8.50 -4.46 -3.29
N GLU A 82 9.00 -3.56 -4.13
CA GLU A 82 8.22 -2.45 -4.68
C GLU A 82 7.01 -2.96 -5.46
N ARG A 83 7.21 -3.96 -6.34
CA ARG A 83 6.11 -4.56 -7.11
C ARG A 83 5.04 -5.17 -6.21
N GLU A 84 5.43 -5.90 -5.18
CA GLU A 84 4.46 -6.49 -4.24
C GLU A 84 3.72 -5.41 -3.46
N LEU A 85 4.45 -4.39 -2.98
CA LEU A 85 3.88 -3.27 -2.26
C LEU A 85 2.85 -2.51 -3.10
N TRP A 86 3.12 -2.32 -4.39
CA TRP A 86 2.28 -1.54 -5.31
C TRP A 86 1.27 -2.39 -6.09
N ARG A 87 1.18 -3.70 -5.82
CA ARG A 87 0.33 -4.65 -6.55
C ARG A 87 -1.14 -4.22 -6.68
N GLU A 88 -1.62 -3.43 -5.73
CA GLU A 88 -3.02 -2.97 -5.65
C GLU A 88 -3.20 -1.50 -6.08
N CYS A 89 -2.14 -0.83 -6.52
CA CYS A 89 -2.23 0.53 -7.06
C CYS A 89 -2.63 0.55 -8.54
N ASP A 90 -2.72 -0.61 -9.17
CA ASP A 90 -3.27 -0.78 -10.52
C ASP A 90 -4.80 -0.64 -10.46
N TYR A 91 -5.27 0.60 -10.56
CA TYR A 91 -6.69 0.88 -10.71
C TYR A 91 -7.13 0.32 -12.07
N SER A 92 -7.87 -0.79 -12.07
CA SER A 92 -8.66 -1.18 -13.22
C SER A 92 -9.76 -0.12 -13.44
N TRP A 93 -9.56 0.80 -14.38
CA TRP A 93 -10.66 1.59 -14.95
C TRP A 93 -11.34 0.82 -16.09
#